data_AF-A0A258X783-F1
#
_entry.id   AF-A0A258X783-F1
#
_cell.length_a   1.000
_cell.length_b   1.000
_cell.length_c   1.000
_cell.angle_alpha   90.00
_cell.angle_beta   90.00
_cell.angle_gamma   90.00
#
_symmetry.space_group_name_H-M   'P 1'
#
loop_
_entity.id
_entity.type
_entity.pdbx_description
1 polymer ?
#
loop_
_entity_poly.entity_id
_entity_poly.type
_entity_poly.pdbx_seq_one_letter_code
_entity_poly.pdbx_strand_id
1 'polypeptide(L)'
;MHLNLIKTLTVFLFFMPSISEGHNAKLLEIEANRYKSRIFSVSRLLETPEKEAEEIQETSLSFLRDRDPLDPKYLSLRAFENFYDLVIQSIHKTPAFLDFAQICHNIYYGTADEKKKVGIFMLFEKVSEKVKDHLKWIIFYKKKREQAELAYQAPSQEEREKVEKLLKELLAWD
;
A
#
# COMPACT_ATOMS: atom_id res chain seq x y z
N MET A 1 36.61 -6.85 -5.60
CA MET A 1 35.54 -6.91 -4.59
C MET A 1 34.56 -5.73 -4.78
N HIS A 2 33.97 -5.56 -5.97
CA HIS A 2 33.20 -4.35 -6.35
C HIS A 2 31.77 -4.61 -6.88
N LEU A 3 31.27 -5.86 -6.85
CA LEU A 3 29.93 -6.16 -7.38
C LEU A 3 28.77 -5.84 -6.41
N ASN A 4 29.04 -5.61 -5.12
CA ASN A 4 27.98 -5.43 -4.12
C ASN A 4 27.52 -3.98 -3.94
N LEU A 5 28.26 -2.98 -4.43
CA LEU A 5 27.85 -1.57 -4.34
C LEU A 5 26.84 -1.17 -5.43
N ILE A 6 26.87 -1.83 -6.59
CA ILE A 6 26.02 -1.47 -7.74
C ILE A 6 24.57 -1.91 -7.49
N LYS A 7 24.36 -3.03 -6.78
CA LYS A 7 23.01 -3.51 -6.44
C LYS A 7 22.28 -2.62 -5.43
N THR A 8 23.01 -1.92 -4.56
CA THR A 8 22.41 -1.01 -3.57
C THR A 8 22.00 0.33 -4.19
N LEU A 9 22.70 0.79 -5.24
CA LEU A 9 22.33 2.02 -5.96
C LEU A 9 21.10 1.85 -6.86
N THR A 10 20.85 0.67 -7.42
CA THR A 10 19.66 0.45 -8.26
C THR A 10 18.35 0.48 -7.45
N VAL A 11 18.41 0.18 -6.14
CA VAL A 11 17.23 0.22 -5.24
C VAL A 11 16.87 1.66 -4.84
N PHE A 12 17.84 2.58 -4.83
CA PHE A 12 17.61 3.96 -4.39
C PHE A 12 16.91 4.86 -5.42
N LEU A 13 16.93 4.49 -6.71
CA LEU A 13 16.23 5.24 -7.77
C LEU A 13 14.72 4.98 -7.81
N PHE A 14 14.19 4.03 -7.03
CA PHE A 14 12.75 3.74 -6.97
C PHE A 14 11.96 4.69 -6.05
N PHE A 15 12.65 5.51 -5.24
CA PHE A 15 12.05 6.41 -4.25
C PHE A 15 12.09 7.89 -4.65
N MET A 16 12.25 8.21 -5.94
CA MET A 16 12.04 9.57 -6.41
C MET A 16 10.53 9.87 -6.44
N PRO A 17 10.04 10.90 -5.74
CA PRO A 17 8.65 11.33 -5.86
C PRO A 17 8.39 11.82 -7.29
N SER A 18 7.35 11.28 -7.92
CA SER A 18 6.95 11.63 -9.29
C SER A 18 6.37 13.04 -9.37
N ILE A 19 6.72 13.78 -10.43
CA ILE A 19 6.33 15.17 -10.71
C ILE A 19 4.91 15.20 -11.29
N SER A 20 3.91 14.86 -10.47
CA SER A 20 2.49 15.06 -10.81
C SER A 20 1.84 15.92 -9.74
N GLU A 21 2.28 17.19 -9.65
CA GLU A 21 1.82 18.12 -8.62
C GLU A 21 0.36 18.52 -8.81
N GLY A 22 -0.43 18.32 -7.74
CA GLY A 22 -1.68 19.03 -7.49
C GLY A 22 -2.94 18.18 -7.59
N HIS A 23 -3.53 18.10 -8.79
CA HIS A 23 -4.90 17.58 -8.94
C HIS A 23 -4.96 16.06 -9.11
N ASN A 24 -4.07 15.50 -9.93
CA ASN A 24 -4.01 14.07 -10.22
C ASN A 24 -3.58 13.25 -8.99
N ALA A 25 -2.61 13.78 -8.23
CA ALA A 25 -2.19 13.18 -6.96
C ALA A 25 -3.34 13.12 -5.94
N LYS A 26 -4.20 14.14 -5.87
CA LYS A 26 -5.35 14.15 -4.96
C LYS A 26 -6.42 13.14 -5.36
N LEU A 27 -6.71 13.01 -6.66
CA LEU A 27 -7.66 12.00 -7.15
C LEU A 27 -7.14 10.58 -6.93
N LEU A 28 -5.86 10.34 -7.22
CA LEU A 28 -5.19 9.07 -6.91
C LEU A 28 -5.24 8.75 -5.42
N GLU A 29 -5.02 9.75 -4.56
CA GLU A 29 -5.09 9.60 -3.11
C GLU A 29 -6.51 9.27 -2.62
N ILE A 30 -7.55 9.89 -3.20
CA ILE A 30 -8.95 9.57 -2.90
C ILE A 30 -9.26 8.12 -3.29
N GLU A 31 -8.87 7.73 -4.50
CA GLU A 31 -9.14 6.39 -4.99
C GLU A 31 -8.38 5.32 -4.20
N ALA A 32 -7.12 5.59 -3.85
CA ALA A 32 -6.35 4.71 -2.99
C ALA A 32 -6.96 4.54 -1.60
N ASN A 33 -7.51 5.62 -1.01
CA ASN A 33 -8.23 5.55 0.26
C ASN A 33 -9.55 4.78 0.17
N ARG A 34 -10.23 4.84 -0.97
CA ARG A 34 -11.44 4.04 -1.26
C ARG A 34 -11.11 2.55 -1.27
N TYR A 35 -10.08 2.13 -2.02
CA TYR A 35 -9.64 0.73 -2.04
C TYR A 35 -9.09 0.26 -0.69
N LYS A 36 -8.29 1.07 0.00
CA LYS A 36 -7.86 0.78 1.39
C LYS A 36 -9.07 0.49 2.28
N SER A 37 -10.09 1.35 2.25
CA SER A 37 -11.30 1.16 3.05
C SER A 37 -12.02 -0.14 2.68
N ARG A 38 -12.14 -0.46 1.39
CA ARG A 38 -12.74 -1.73 0.92
C ARG A 38 -11.99 -2.95 1.44
N ILE A 39 -10.65 -2.96 1.31
CA ILE A 39 -9.77 -4.06 1.74
C ILE A 39 -9.94 -4.41 3.23
N PHE A 40 -10.15 -3.41 4.08
CA PHE A 40 -10.33 -3.60 5.52
C PHE A 40 -11.78 -3.58 5.98
N SER A 41 -12.74 -3.36 5.08
CA SER A 41 -14.17 -3.41 5.40
C SER A 41 -14.71 -4.82 5.28
N VAL A 42 -15.72 -5.13 6.09
CA VAL A 42 -16.47 -6.40 6.01
C VAL A 42 -17.34 -6.45 4.74
N SER A 43 -17.63 -5.29 4.14
CA SER A 43 -18.47 -5.16 2.96
C SER A 43 -17.61 -5.11 1.69
N ARG A 44 -17.27 -6.29 1.16
CA ARG A 44 -16.68 -6.43 -0.18
C ARG A 44 -17.73 -5.97 -1.20
N LEU A 45 -17.73 -4.70 -1.59
CA LEU A 45 -18.61 -4.24 -2.66
C LEU A 45 -17.81 -4.06 -3.94
N LEU A 46 -17.59 -5.18 -4.64
CA LEU A 46 -18.11 -5.48 -5.97
C LEU A 46 -18.29 -7.01 -6.06
N GLU A 47 -19.39 -7.46 -6.66
CA GLU A 47 -19.86 -8.86 -6.58
C GLU A 47 -18.91 -9.89 -7.22
N THR A 48 -18.06 -9.46 -8.16
CA THR A 48 -17.11 -10.34 -8.87
C THR A 48 -15.82 -9.60 -9.26
N PRO A 49 -14.71 -10.33 -9.50
CA PRO A 49 -13.44 -9.74 -9.97
C PRO A 49 -13.56 -8.97 -11.29
N GLU A 50 -14.48 -9.38 -12.18
CA GLU A 50 -14.67 -8.75 -13.49
C GLU A 50 -15.27 -7.36 -13.36
N LYS A 51 -16.27 -7.18 -12.50
CA LYS A 51 -16.85 -5.86 -12.20
C LYS A 51 -15.81 -4.94 -11.57
N GLU A 52 -14.93 -5.48 -10.74
CA GLU A 52 -13.84 -4.71 -10.14
C GLU A 52 -12.78 -4.34 -11.17
N ALA A 53 -12.49 -5.22 -12.11
CA ALA A 53 -11.62 -4.89 -13.23
C ALA A 53 -12.20 -3.81 -14.14
N GLU A 54 -13.51 -3.84 -14.40
CA GLU A 54 -14.23 -2.81 -15.15
C GLU A 54 -14.19 -1.47 -14.43
N GLU A 55 -14.53 -1.44 -13.14
CA GLU A 55 -14.48 -0.20 -12.33
C GLU A 55 -13.08 0.41 -12.35
N ILE A 56 -12.05 -0.42 -12.17
CA ILE A 56 -10.67 0.04 -12.23
C ILE A 56 -10.39 0.70 -13.58
N GLN A 57 -10.65 -0.02 -14.67
CA GLN A 57 -10.28 0.42 -16.02
C GLN A 57 -11.04 1.65 -16.51
N GLU A 58 -12.31 1.77 -16.13
CA GLU A 58 -13.22 2.79 -16.69
C GLU A 58 -13.45 3.97 -15.75
N THR A 59 -13.27 3.80 -14.44
CA THR A 59 -13.57 4.84 -13.44
C THR A 59 -12.36 5.23 -12.60
N SER A 60 -11.65 4.25 -12.03
CA SER A 60 -10.60 4.52 -11.04
C SER A 60 -9.34 5.15 -11.63
N LEU A 61 -9.09 5.01 -12.94
CA LEU A 61 -7.94 5.63 -13.63
C LEU A 61 -8.19 7.08 -14.09
N SER A 62 -9.30 7.69 -13.67
CA SER A 62 -9.67 9.08 -14.02
C SER A 62 -8.68 10.15 -13.52
N PHE A 63 -7.77 9.79 -12.61
CA PHE A 63 -6.67 10.65 -12.19
C PHE A 63 -5.59 10.87 -13.26
N LEU A 64 -5.60 10.11 -14.37
CA LEU A 64 -4.74 10.37 -15.54
C LEU A 64 -5.54 11.00 -16.67
N ARG A 65 -5.25 12.26 -17.01
CA ARG A 65 -5.83 12.94 -18.17
C ARG A 65 -5.07 12.60 -19.44
N ASP A 66 -5.72 12.69 -20.59
CA ASP A 66 -5.12 12.29 -21.89
C ASP A 66 -3.89 13.11 -22.30
N ARG A 67 -3.72 14.29 -21.71
CA ARG A 67 -2.61 15.20 -22.02
C ARG A 67 -1.48 15.15 -21.01
N ASP A 68 -1.62 14.34 -19.95
CA ASP A 68 -0.63 14.29 -18.90
C ASP A 68 0.61 13.52 -19.38
N PRO A 69 1.82 14.04 -19.18
CA PRO A 69 3.03 13.29 -19.47
C PRO A 69 3.09 12.07 -18.55
N LEU A 70 3.44 10.92 -19.13
CA LEU A 70 3.61 9.67 -18.38
C LEU A 70 4.97 9.68 -17.70
N ASP A 71 5.00 9.44 -16.39
CA ASP A 71 6.25 9.31 -15.66
C ASP A 71 6.98 8.03 -16.09
N PRO A 72 8.24 8.13 -16.58
CA PRO A 72 9.01 6.98 -17.03
C PRO A 72 9.16 5.85 -16.01
N LYS A 73 9.09 6.15 -14.70
CA LYS A 73 9.10 5.14 -13.63
C LYS A 73 8.03 4.09 -13.84
N TYR A 74 6.83 4.50 -14.27
CA TYR A 74 5.67 3.62 -14.40
C TYR A 74 5.55 2.94 -15.78
N LEU A 75 6.41 3.28 -16.73
CA LEU A 75 6.44 2.64 -18.06
C LEU A 75 7.20 1.31 -18.07
N SER A 76 8.00 1.04 -17.04
CA SER A 76 8.84 -0.16 -17.00
C SER A 76 8.06 -1.39 -16.53
N LEU A 77 7.89 -2.38 -17.42
CA LEU A 77 7.34 -3.70 -17.08
C LEU A 77 8.11 -4.34 -15.91
N ARG A 78 9.44 -4.31 -15.98
CA ARG A 78 10.30 -4.89 -14.94
C ARG A 78 10.12 -4.20 -13.59
N ALA A 79 9.91 -2.87 -13.60
CA ALA A 79 9.64 -2.13 -12.37
C ALA A 79 8.30 -2.58 -11.75
N PHE A 80 7.27 -2.76 -12.58
CA PHE A 80 5.97 -3.26 -12.14
C PHE A 80 6.07 -4.67 -11.54
N GLU A 81 6.70 -5.62 -12.23
CA GLU A 81 6.89 -7.00 -11.76
C GLU A 81 7.63 -7.05 -10.42
N ASN A 82 8.77 -6.37 -10.33
CA ASN A 82 9.56 -6.32 -9.10
C ASN A 82 8.76 -5.72 -7.93
N PHE A 83 7.98 -4.67 -8.21
CA PHE A 83 7.15 -4.04 -7.20
C PHE A 83 6.02 -4.98 -6.75
N TYR A 84 5.35 -5.64 -7.69
CA TYR A 84 4.31 -6.62 -7.43
C TYR A 84 4.79 -7.74 -6.51
N ASP A 85 5.88 -8.41 -6.85
CA ASP A 85 6.44 -9.51 -6.06
C ASP A 85 6.80 -9.05 -4.63
N LEU A 86 7.46 -7.89 -4.52
CA LEU A 86 7.86 -7.32 -3.23
C LEU A 86 6.63 -7.04 -2.34
N VAL A 87 5.57 -6.49 -2.93
CA VAL A 87 4.37 -6.12 -2.21
C VAL A 87 3.56 -7.34 -1.79
N ILE A 88 3.36 -8.31 -2.67
CA ILE A 88 2.65 -9.56 -2.34
C ILE A 88 3.35 -10.28 -1.18
N GLN A 89 4.69 -10.36 -1.19
CA GLN A 89 5.45 -10.94 -0.09
C GLN A 89 5.27 -10.15 1.21
N SER A 90 5.22 -8.81 1.14
CA SER A 90 5.09 -7.93 2.31
C SER A 90 3.70 -7.95 2.94
N ILE A 91 2.62 -8.15 2.16
CA ILE A 91 1.21 -8.02 2.59
C ILE A 91 0.45 -9.35 2.42
N HIS A 92 1.17 -10.47 2.37
CA HIS A 92 0.61 -11.81 2.11
C HIS A 92 -0.49 -12.26 3.09
N LYS A 93 -0.60 -11.63 4.27
CA LYS A 93 -1.60 -11.96 5.30
C LYS A 93 -2.95 -11.24 5.13
N THR A 94 -3.14 -10.53 4.01
CA THR A 94 -4.37 -9.77 3.74
C THR A 94 -5.02 -10.26 2.45
N PRO A 95 -5.87 -11.31 2.50
CA PRO A 95 -6.45 -11.93 1.30
C PRO A 95 -7.17 -10.93 0.38
N ALA A 96 -7.93 -9.99 0.93
CA ALA A 96 -8.62 -8.97 0.14
C ALA A 96 -7.66 -8.04 -0.63
N PHE A 97 -6.47 -7.79 -0.09
CA PHE A 97 -5.43 -7.06 -0.81
C PHE A 97 -4.82 -7.92 -1.93
N LEU A 98 -4.66 -9.23 -1.71
CA LEU A 98 -4.15 -10.14 -2.73
C LEU A 98 -5.13 -10.27 -3.91
N ASP A 99 -6.44 -10.31 -3.64
CA ASP A 99 -7.49 -10.30 -4.66
C ASP A 99 -7.36 -9.03 -5.53
N PHE A 100 -7.28 -7.85 -4.89
CA PHE A 100 -7.06 -6.57 -5.58
C PHE A 100 -5.77 -6.56 -6.41
N ALA A 101 -4.66 -7.01 -5.83
CA ALA A 101 -3.37 -7.04 -6.51
C ALA A 101 -3.42 -7.93 -7.76
N GLN A 102 -4.05 -9.10 -7.66
CA GLN A 102 -4.23 -10.00 -8.80
C GLN A 102 -5.06 -9.35 -9.92
N ILE A 103 -6.11 -8.60 -9.57
CA ILE A 103 -6.91 -7.86 -10.55
C ILE A 103 -6.05 -6.81 -11.25
N CYS A 104 -5.29 -6.00 -10.51
CA CYS A 104 -4.36 -5.03 -11.09
C CYS A 104 -3.34 -5.69 -12.03
N HIS A 105 -2.76 -6.82 -11.61
CA HIS A 105 -1.83 -7.60 -12.43
C HIS A 105 -2.48 -8.05 -13.73
N ASN A 106 -3.67 -8.65 -13.67
CA ASN A 106 -4.39 -9.13 -14.85
C ASN A 106 -4.71 -7.99 -15.83
N ILE A 107 -5.16 -6.83 -15.33
CA ILE A 107 -5.42 -5.66 -16.18
C ILE A 107 -4.14 -5.14 -16.83
N TYR A 108 -3.06 -5.03 -16.06
CA TYR A 108 -1.77 -4.52 -16.55
C TYR A 108 -1.24 -5.34 -17.73
N TYR A 109 -1.34 -6.68 -17.67
CA TYR A 109 -0.93 -7.57 -18.76
C TYR A 109 -1.95 -7.69 -19.88
N GLY A 110 -3.25 -7.57 -19.56
CA GLY A 110 -4.33 -7.70 -20.54
C GLY A 110 -4.53 -6.47 -21.43
N THR A 111 -4.04 -5.30 -21.02
CA THR A 111 -4.20 -4.07 -21.80
C THR A 111 -2.99 -3.78 -22.70
N ALA A 112 -3.25 -3.28 -23.91
CA ALA A 112 -2.22 -2.75 -24.81
C ALA A 112 -1.98 -1.24 -24.61
N ASP A 113 -2.87 -0.56 -23.87
CA ASP A 113 -2.81 0.88 -23.64
C ASP A 113 -1.78 1.21 -22.54
N GLU A 114 -0.69 1.87 -22.93
CA GLU A 114 0.39 2.29 -22.04
C GLU A 114 -0.08 3.24 -20.94
N LYS A 115 -1.04 4.12 -21.23
CA LYS A 115 -1.60 5.04 -20.23
C LYS A 115 -2.38 4.26 -19.18
N LYS A 116 -3.18 3.26 -19.60
CA LYS A 116 -3.84 2.35 -18.65
C LYS A 116 -2.82 1.60 -17.81
N LYS A 117 -1.73 1.09 -18.39
CA LYS A 117 -0.65 0.44 -17.62
C LYS A 117 -0.04 1.34 -16.55
N VAL A 118 0.29 2.58 -16.92
CA VAL A 118 0.81 3.59 -15.97
C VAL A 118 -0.19 3.84 -14.86
N GLY A 119 -1.47 4.03 -15.19
CA GLY A 119 -2.53 4.24 -14.20
C GLY A 119 -2.66 3.07 -13.24
N ILE A 120 -2.67 1.85 -13.74
CA ILE A 120 -2.72 0.64 -12.90
C ILE A 120 -1.53 0.58 -11.96
N PHE A 121 -0.32 0.85 -12.47
CA PHE A 121 0.88 0.82 -11.64
C PHE A 121 0.81 1.90 -10.53
N MET A 122 0.44 3.15 -10.88
CA MET A 122 0.28 4.23 -9.90
C MET A 122 -0.77 3.90 -8.82
N LEU A 123 -1.93 3.39 -9.24
CA LEU A 123 -3.00 3.01 -8.32
C LEU A 123 -2.57 1.87 -7.41
N PHE A 124 -1.98 0.83 -7.97
CA PHE A 124 -1.49 -0.33 -7.23
C PHE A 124 -0.40 0.07 -6.22
N GLU A 125 0.56 0.92 -6.63
CA GLU A 125 1.59 1.46 -5.75
C GLU A 125 0.96 2.21 -4.57
N LYS A 126 0.04 3.14 -4.84
CA LYS A 126 -0.58 3.97 -3.81
C LYS A 126 -1.45 3.17 -2.85
N VAL A 127 -2.26 2.23 -3.35
CA VAL A 127 -3.06 1.34 -2.48
C VAL A 127 -2.15 0.49 -1.59
N SER A 128 -1.05 -0.02 -2.14
CA SER A 128 -0.07 -0.81 -1.38
C SER A 128 0.57 -0.02 -0.24
N GLU A 129 0.93 1.24 -0.47
CA GLU A 129 1.40 2.16 0.59
C GLU A 129 0.34 2.30 1.70
N LYS A 130 -0.89 2.62 1.32
CA LYS A 130 -2.00 2.82 2.26
C LYS A 130 -2.31 1.60 3.11
N VAL A 131 -2.26 0.42 2.50
CA VAL A 131 -2.48 -0.86 3.20
C VAL A 131 -1.33 -1.16 4.15
N LYS A 132 -0.07 -0.96 3.73
CA LYS A 132 1.10 -1.14 4.61
C LYS A 132 1.03 -0.24 5.83
N ASP A 133 0.70 1.04 5.64
CA ASP A 133 0.60 1.98 6.76
C ASP A 133 -0.55 1.64 7.70
N HIS A 134 -1.69 1.20 7.16
CA HIS A 134 -2.80 0.72 7.99
C HIS A 134 -2.42 -0.55 8.78
N LEU A 135 -1.66 -1.49 8.19
CA LEU A 135 -1.17 -2.67 8.91
C LEU A 135 -0.20 -2.31 10.04
N LYS A 136 0.73 -1.36 9.81
CA LYS A 136 1.61 -0.85 10.87
C LYS A 136 0.79 -0.30 12.03
N TRP A 137 -0.25 0.48 11.71
CA TRP A 137 -1.17 1.03 12.70
C TRP A 137 -1.90 -0.09 13.48
N ILE A 138 -2.45 -1.10 12.80
CA ILE A 138 -3.09 -2.25 13.47
C ILE A 138 -2.12 -2.97 14.42
N ILE A 139 -0.88 -3.22 13.98
CA ILE A 139 0.14 -3.89 14.80
C ILE A 139 0.46 -3.06 16.04
N PHE A 140 0.62 -1.74 15.88
CA PHE A 140 0.87 -0.82 16.99
C PHE A 140 -0.26 -0.84 18.03
N TYR A 141 -1.51 -0.76 17.59
CA TYR A 141 -2.66 -0.80 18.51
C TYR A 141 -2.85 -2.17 19.17
N LYS A 142 -2.57 -3.28 18.48
CA LYS A 142 -2.57 -4.62 19.09
C LYS A 142 -1.56 -4.71 20.23
N LYS A 143 -0.33 -4.27 20.01
CA LYS A 143 0.71 -4.24 21.06
C LYS A 143 0.30 -3.38 22.26
N LYS A 144 -0.28 -2.20 22.01
CA LYS A 144 -0.80 -1.34 23.09
C LYS A 144 -1.90 -2.02 23.90
N ARG A 145 -2.82 -2.72 23.23
CA ARG A 145 -3.90 -3.44 23.89
C ARG A 145 -3.36 -4.60 24.74
N GLU A 146 -2.45 -5.40 24.20
CA GLU A 146 -1.80 -6.49 24.93
C GLU A 146 -1.09 -5.98 26.20
N GLN A 147 -0.38 -4.85 26.10
CA GLN A 147 0.25 -4.22 27.25
C GLN A 147 -0.75 -3.69 28.28
N ALA A 148 -1.86 -3.08 27.84
CA ALA A 148 -2.92 -2.63 28.74
C ALA A 148 -3.61 -3.81 29.46
N GLU A 149 -3.83 -4.92 28.76
CA GLU A 149 -4.36 -6.16 29.34
C GLU A 149 -3.40 -6.75 30.38
N LEU A 150 -2.08 -6.75 30.11
CA LEU A 150 -1.06 -7.14 31.10
C LEU A 150 -1.04 -6.22 32.33
N ALA A 151 -1.15 -4.90 32.15
CA ALA A 151 -1.22 -3.95 33.28
C ALA A 151 -2.47 -4.17 34.14
N TYR A 152 -3.62 -4.48 33.51
CA TYR A 152 -4.85 -4.78 34.24
C TYR A 152 -4.73 -6.08 35.06
N GLN A 153 -4.07 -7.09 34.49
CA GLN A 153 -3.84 -8.38 35.14
C GLN A 153 -2.68 -8.36 36.15
N ALA A 154 -1.87 -7.30 36.17
CA ALA A 154 -0.75 -7.18 37.09
C ALA A 154 -1.23 -7.13 38.56
N PRO A 155 -0.82 -8.10 39.40
CA PRO A 155 -1.29 -8.22 40.78
C PRO A 155 -0.69 -7.16 41.72
N SER A 156 0.46 -6.55 41.38
CA SER A 156 1.12 -5.53 42.21
C SER A 156 1.17 -4.15 41.55
N GLN A 157 1.18 -3.09 42.37
CA GLN A 157 1.27 -1.70 41.90
C GLN A 157 2.61 -1.39 41.21
N GLU A 158 3.69 -2.05 41.64
CA GLU A 158 5.03 -1.92 41.08
C GLU A 158 5.13 -2.49 39.64
N GLU A 159 4.39 -3.56 39.36
CA GLU A 159 4.28 -4.13 38.01
C GLU A 159 3.44 -3.24 37.09
N ARG A 160 2.39 -2.59 37.61
CA ARG A 160 1.61 -1.60 36.85
C ARG A 160 2.46 -0.41 36.43
N GLU A 161 3.28 0.12 37.33
CA GLU A 161 4.18 1.25 37.03
C GLU A 161 5.25 0.88 35.97
N LYS A 162 5.77 -0.35 36.00
CA LYS A 162 6.70 -0.84 34.95
C LYS A 162 6.04 -0.90 33.57
N VAL A 163 4.79 -1.36 33.49
CA VAL A 163 4.05 -1.40 32.22
C VAL A 163 3.70 0.00 31.72
N GLU A 164 3.31 0.93 32.61
CA GLU A 164 3.08 2.33 32.25
C GLU A 164 4.34 3.03 31.71
N LYS A 165 5.51 2.72 32.28
CA LYS A 165 6.79 3.24 31.78
C LYS A 165 7.10 2.74 30.36
N LEU A 166 6.93 1.44 30.11
CA LEU A 166 7.08 0.85 28.77
C LEU A 166 6.12 1.48 27.75
N LEU A 167 4.87 1.77 28.15
CA LEU A 167 3.89 2.44 27.30
C LEU A 167 4.33 3.86 26.93
N LYS A 168 4.89 4.62 27.88
CA LYS A 168 5.44 5.97 27.62
C LYS A 168 6.63 5.94 26.67
N GLU A 169 7.53 4.96 26.82
CA GLU A 169 8.70 4.80 25.93
C GLU A 169 8.28 4.43 24.50
N LEU A 170 7.27 3.58 24.34
CA LEU A 170 6.68 3.24 23.04
C LEU A 170 5.95 4.42 22.38
N LEU A 171 5.36 5.31 23.19
CA LEU A 171 4.70 6.54 22.73
C LEU A 171 5.68 7.63 22.31
N ALA A 172 6.94 7.56 22.73
CA ALA A 172 7.98 8.52 22.41
C ALA A 172 8.76 8.19 21.12
N TRP A 173 8.34 7.15 20.38
CA TRP A 173 8.96 6.68 19.13
C TRP A 173 8.29 7.24 17.85
N ASP A 174 7.60 8.38 17.97
CA ASP A 174 7.14 9.24 16.86
C ASP A 174 8.16 10.36 16.60
#